data_AF-A0A7D9E1D2-F1
#
_entry.id   AF-A0A7D9E1D2-F1
#
_cell.length_a   1.000
_cell.length_b   1.000
_cell.length_c   1.000
_cell.angle_alpha   90.00
_cell.angle_beta   90.00
_cell.angle_gamma   90.00
#
_symmetry.space_group_name_H-M   'P 1'
#
loop_
_entity.id
_entity.type
_entity.pdbx_description
1 polymer ?
#
loop_
_entity_poly.entity_id
_entity_poly.type
_entity_poly.pdbx_seq_one_letter_code
_entity_poly.pdbx_strand_id
1 'polypeptide(L)'
;FAGMANWTVSIAPDTLKSRLQTAPDGTYPNGVRDVFKQLMREEGPKGLFKGLTPIMFRAFPANAACFLSYEMAMKLLNWMAPSW
;
A
#
# COMPACT_ATOMS: atom_id res chain seq x y z
N PHE A 1 9.81 -8.29 -5.46
CA PHE A 1 8.59 -9.12 -5.30
C PHE A 1 8.09 -9.19 -3.85
N ALA A 2 8.95 -9.49 -2.86
CA ALA A 2 8.53 -9.57 -1.45
C ALA A 2 7.78 -8.33 -0.93
N GLY A 3 8.21 -7.13 -1.30
CA GLY A 3 7.51 -5.89 -0.96
C GLY A 3 6.08 -5.84 -1.50
N MET A 4 5.87 -6.22 -2.78
CA MET A 4 4.52 -6.24 -3.38
C MET A 4 3.61 -7.27 -2.70
N ALA A 5 4.14 -8.44 -2.33
CA ALA A 5 3.38 -9.45 -1.61
C ALA A 5 2.95 -8.96 -0.21
N ASN A 6 3.83 -8.25 0.49
CA ASN A 6 3.49 -7.61 1.78
C ASN A 6 2.34 -6.59 1.61
N TRP A 7 2.42 -5.71 0.61
CA TRP A 7 1.36 -4.73 0.35
C TRP A 7 0.01 -5.39 0.05
N THR A 8 -0.02 -6.52 -0.65
CA THR A 8 -1.27 -7.27 -0.94
C THR A 8 -1.95 -7.77 0.33
N VAL A 9 -1.19 -8.23 1.34
CA VAL A 9 -1.75 -8.69 2.62
C VAL A 9 -2.19 -7.51 3.49
N SER A 10 -1.41 -6.42 3.51
CA SER A 10 -1.72 -5.21 4.29
C SER A 10 -2.93 -4.42 3.75
N ILE A 11 -3.30 -4.59 2.49
CA ILE A 11 -4.34 -3.76 1.86
C ILE A 11 -5.74 -4.03 2.39
N ALA A 12 -6.01 -5.28 2.80
CA ALA A 12 -7.31 -5.68 3.33
C ALA A 12 -7.62 -4.95 4.66
N PRO A 13 -6.75 -4.99 5.69
CA PRO A 13 -6.97 -4.20 6.90
C PRO A 13 -6.91 -2.69 6.65
N ASP A 14 -6.05 -2.21 5.75
CA ASP A 14 -5.97 -0.78 5.41
C ASP A 14 -7.27 -0.27 4.77
N THR A 15 -7.89 -1.07 3.90
CA THR A 15 -9.18 -0.74 3.26
C THR A 15 -10.30 -0.66 4.30
N LEU A 16 -10.34 -1.63 5.23
CA LEU A 16 -11.32 -1.63 6.32
C LEU A 16 -11.16 -0.43 7.25
N LYS A 17 -9.92 -0.09 7.61
CA LYS A 17 -9.61 1.08 8.43
C LYS A 17 -9.98 2.39 7.72
N SER A 18 -9.61 2.53 6.45
CA SER A 18 -9.90 3.73 5.67
C SER A 18 -11.39 3.99 5.56
N ARG A 19 -12.21 2.93 5.31
CA ARG A 19 -13.67 3.02 5.27
C ARG A 19 -14.29 3.35 6.63
N LEU A 20 -13.75 2.79 7.71
CA LEU A 20 -14.19 3.14 9.06
C LEU A 20 -13.94 4.62 9.39
N GLN A 21 -12.78 5.15 8.99
CA GLN A 21 -12.38 6.54 9.27
C GLN A 21 -13.04 7.57 8.35
N THR A 22 -13.46 7.18 7.14
CA THR A 22 -14.18 8.07 6.22
C THR A 22 -15.69 8.07 6.42
N ALA A 23 -16.21 7.10 7.17
CA ALA A 23 -17.63 7.04 7.43
C ALA A 23 -18.08 8.07 8.48
N PRO A 24 -19.28 8.64 8.33
CA PRO A 24 -19.87 9.52 9.34
C PRO A 24 -19.98 8.84 10.70
N ASP A 25 -19.83 9.62 11.78
CA ASP A 25 -19.99 9.13 13.14
C ASP A 25 -21.37 8.46 13.33
N GLY A 26 -21.35 7.24 13.86
CA GLY A 26 -22.54 6.41 14.07
C GLY A 26 -22.88 5.45 12.93
N THR A 27 -22.20 5.51 11.77
CA THR A 27 -22.42 4.57 10.65
C THR A 27 -22.03 3.13 11.00
N TYR A 28 -21.01 2.96 11.85
CA TYR A 28 -20.45 1.65 12.22
C TYR A 28 -20.40 1.46 13.74
N PRO A 29 -21.53 1.16 14.39
CA PRO A 29 -21.61 1.03 15.85
C PRO A 29 -20.79 -0.15 16.40
N ASN A 30 -20.58 -1.23 15.63
CA ASN A 30 -19.71 -2.35 16.01
C ASN A 30 -18.31 -2.27 15.37
N GLY A 31 -17.92 -1.09 14.88
CA GLY A 31 -16.59 -0.82 14.32
C GLY A 31 -16.28 -1.63 13.04
N VAL A 32 -15.05 -2.14 12.94
CA VAL A 32 -14.52 -2.82 11.74
C VAL A 32 -15.38 -4.02 11.30
N ARG A 33 -16.09 -4.69 12.22
CA ARG A 33 -16.95 -5.84 11.91
C ARG A 33 -18.15 -5.46 11.05
N ASP A 34 -18.75 -4.29 11.29
CA ASP A 34 -19.88 -3.80 10.50
C ASP A 34 -19.41 -3.35 9.11
N VAL A 35 -18.26 -2.67 9.06
CA VAL A 35 -17.60 -2.31 7.78
C VAL A 35 -17.35 -3.56 6.94
N PHE A 36 -16.81 -4.62 7.56
CA PHE A 36 -16.51 -5.88 6.86
C PHE A 36 -17.79 -6.55 6.34
N LYS A 37 -18.84 -6.65 7.16
CA LYS A 37 -20.14 -7.21 6.73
C LYS A 37 -20.77 -6.42 5.59
N GLN A 38 -20.74 -5.09 5.67
CA GLN A 38 -21.28 -4.24 4.60
C GLN A 38 -20.46 -4.39 3.32
N LEU A 39 -19.12 -4.35 3.42
CA LEU A 39 -18.22 -4.52 2.28
C LEU A 39 -18.43 -5.87 1.59
N MET A 40 -18.56 -6.95 2.36
CA MET A 40 -18.85 -8.29 1.84
C MET A 40 -20.21 -8.36 1.14
N ARG A 41 -21.22 -7.61 1.62
CA ARG A 41 -22.56 -7.59 1.03
C ARG A 41 -22.65 -6.74 -0.24
N GLU A 42 -21.94 -5.62 -0.31
CA GLU A 42 -22.02 -4.67 -1.42
C GLU A 42 -21.01 -4.97 -2.53
N GLU A 43 -19.74 -5.20 -2.18
CA GLU A 43 -18.65 -5.34 -3.16
C GLU A 43 -18.05 -6.75 -3.19
N GLY A 44 -18.41 -7.60 -2.22
CA GLY A 44 -17.88 -8.95 -2.09
C GLY A 44 -16.39 -9.01 -1.74
N PRO A 45 -15.75 -10.17 -1.90
CA PRO A 45 -14.34 -10.39 -1.53
C PRO A 45 -13.36 -9.48 -2.29
N LYS A 46 -13.72 -9.07 -3.51
CA LYS A 46 -12.90 -8.18 -4.34
C LYS A 46 -12.85 -6.75 -3.80
N GLY A 47 -13.86 -6.33 -3.02
CA GLY A 47 -13.89 -5.01 -2.38
C GLY A 47 -12.70 -4.76 -1.43
N LEU A 48 -12.16 -5.82 -0.82
CA LEU A 48 -10.97 -5.74 0.05
C LEU A 48 -9.70 -5.34 -0.71
N PHE A 49 -9.65 -5.57 -2.03
CA PHE A 49 -8.48 -5.31 -2.87
C PHE A 49 -8.67 -4.14 -3.83
N LYS A 50 -9.76 -3.37 -3.71
CA LYS A 50 -10.04 -2.24 -4.62
C LYS A 50 -8.97 -1.14 -4.56
N GLY A 51 -8.20 -1.05 -3.46
CA GLY A 51 -7.04 -0.16 -3.31
C GLY A 51 -5.72 -0.70 -3.89
N LEU A 52 -5.68 -1.94 -4.38
CA LEU A 52 -4.45 -2.58 -4.87
C LEU A 52 -3.87 -1.89 -6.10
N THR A 53 -4.72 -1.49 -7.04
CA THR A 53 -4.30 -0.83 -8.28
C THR A 53 -3.54 0.48 -8.03
N PRO A 54 -4.09 1.47 -7.30
CA PRO A 54 -3.34 2.71 -7.04
C PRO A 54 -2.08 2.47 -6.19
N ILE A 55 -2.09 1.50 -5.28
CA ILE A 55 -0.92 1.17 -4.45
C ILE A 55 0.19 0.52 -5.28
N MET A 56 -0.12 -0.40 -6.18
CA MET A 56 0.86 -0.96 -7.11
C MET A 56 1.41 0.12 -8.04
N PHE A 57 0.53 1.02 -8.53
CA PHE A 57 0.94 2.11 -9.40
C PHE A 57 1.84 3.13 -8.70
N ARG A 58 1.67 3.40 -7.41
CA ARG A 58 2.62 4.25 -6.64
C ARG A 58 3.90 3.51 -6.28
N ALA A 59 3.82 2.22 -5.98
CA ALA A 59 4.95 1.44 -5.50
C ALA A 59 5.98 1.22 -6.61
N PHE A 60 5.55 1.11 -7.87
CA PHE A 60 6.47 0.90 -8.99
C PHE A 60 7.43 2.10 -9.21
N PRO A 61 6.96 3.36 -9.35
CA PRO A 61 7.84 4.53 -9.43
C PRO A 61 8.70 4.74 -8.19
N ALA A 62 8.14 4.54 -6.99
CA ALA A 62 8.90 4.72 -5.75
C ALA A 62 10.08 3.74 -5.64
N ASN A 63 9.86 2.47 -5.99
CA ASN A 63 10.94 1.48 -6.03
C ASN A 63 11.95 1.81 -7.14
N ALA A 64 11.50 2.24 -8.32
CA ALA A 64 12.38 2.64 -9.41
C ALA A 64 13.27 3.84 -9.05
N ALA A 65 12.70 4.86 -8.40
CA ALA A 65 13.45 6.03 -7.93
C ALA A 65 14.49 5.64 -6.87
N CYS A 66 14.17 4.70 -5.98
CA CYS A 66 15.11 4.20 -4.98
C CYS A 66 16.31 3.49 -5.62
N PHE A 67 16.07 2.61 -6.60
CA PHE A 67 17.13 1.96 -7.37
C PHE A 67 17.99 2.97 -8.12
N LEU A 68 17.37 3.95 -8.79
CA LEU A 68 18.09 5.00 -9.52
C LEU A 68 18.95 5.85 -8.58
N SER A 69 18.41 6.24 -7.42
CA SER A 69 19.11 7.03 -6.42
C SER A 69 20.29 6.26 -5.83
N TYR A 70 20.11 4.97 -5.57
CA TYR A 70 21.16 4.08 -5.11
C TYR A 70 22.28 3.95 -6.14
N GLU A 71 21.96 3.70 -7.43
CA GLU A 71 22.96 3.64 -8.49
C GLU A 71 23.71 4.96 -8.67
N MET A 72 23.01 6.09 -8.61
CA MET A 72 23.64 7.41 -8.69
C MET A 72 24.58 7.65 -7.51
N ALA A 73 24.15 7.33 -6.30
CA ALA A 73 24.98 7.45 -5.11
C ALA A 73 26.24 6.56 -5.18
N MET A 74 26.09 5.31 -5.64
CA MET A 74 27.21 4.38 -5.81
C MET A 74 28.19 4.87 -6.87
N LYS A 75 27.69 5.40 -7.99
CA LYS A 75 28.52 5.99 -9.07
C LYS A 75 29.28 7.22 -8.59
N LEU A 76 28.62 8.11 -7.82
CA LEU A 76 29.24 9.28 -7.20
C LEU A 76 30.31 8.88 -6.18
N LEU A 77 30.03 7.89 -5.35
CA LEU A 77 30.96 7.39 -4.34
C LEU A 77 32.22 6.79 -4.99
N ASN A 78 32.05 5.95 -6.02
CA ASN A 78 33.16 5.39 -6.80
C ASN A 78 33.98 6.47 -7.53
N TRP A 79 33.33 7.55 -7.97
CA TRP A 79 34.02 8.67 -8.60
C TRP A 79 34.82 9.52 -7.60
N MET A 80 34.28 9.76 -6.40
CA MET A 80 34.94 10.56 -5.36
C MET A 80 36.02 9.80 -4.58
N ALA A 81 35.88 8.49 -4.40
CA ALA A 81 36.81 7.66 -3.66
C ALA A 81 37.08 6.34 -4.42
N PRO A 82 37.94 6.37 -5.45
CA PRO A 82 38.27 5.17 -6.25
C PRO A 82 39.17 4.16 -5.51
N SER A 83 39.41 4.33 -4.21
CA SER A 83 40.35 3.52 -3.41
C SER A 83 39.65 2.71 -2.29
N TRP A 84 38.51 2.11 -2.62
CA TRP A 84 37.95 0.90 -2.01
C TRP A 84 37.50 -0.06 -3.11
#